data_AF-A0A926XS37-F1
#
_entry.id   AF-A0A926XS37-F1
#
_cell.length_a   1.000
_cell.length_b   1.000
_cell.length_c   1.000
_cell.angle_alpha   90.00
_cell.angle_beta   90.00
_cell.angle_gamma   90.00
#
_symmetry.space_group_name_H-M   'P 1'
#
loop_
_entity.id
_entity.type
_entity.pdbx_description
1 polymer ?
#
loop_
_entity_poly.entity_id
_entity_poly.type
_entity_poly.pdbx_seq_one_letter_code
_entity_poly.pdbx_strand_id
1 'polypeptide(L)'
;MQRFSFFSLSIITGMAVLTLGSSVRADIYDATVICTVRGLTQGQLALRPRPNGSPFAGLNNGNIVQAWGGTLDRNGTIWEDVTVLEGPNARVEGQRGYVNGDYLSCKWYDEDGNLIREEP
;
A
#
# COMPACT_ATOMS: atom_id res chain seq x y z
N MET A 1 70.75 -1.68 38.76
CA MET A 1 70.41 -1.49 37.34
C MET A 1 69.61 -2.69 36.88
N GLN A 2 68.41 -2.47 36.29
CA GLN A 2 67.73 -3.24 35.22
C GLN A 2 67.64 -4.79 35.34
N ARG A 3 66.54 -5.51 35.05
CA ARG A 3 65.27 -5.21 34.38
C ARG A 3 64.32 -6.41 34.56
N PHE A 4 63.02 -6.09 34.49
CA PHE A 4 61.85 -6.94 34.36
C PHE A 4 61.93 -8.02 33.28
N SER A 5 61.20 -9.13 33.45
CA SER A 5 60.18 -9.52 32.45
C SER A 5 59.22 -10.58 33.01
N PHE A 6 58.01 -10.14 33.37
CA PHE A 6 56.84 -11.00 33.53
C PHE A 6 56.18 -11.11 32.15
N PHE A 7 56.17 -12.30 31.54
CA PHE A 7 55.33 -12.54 30.36
C PHE A 7 53.92 -12.89 30.84
N SER A 8 53.04 -11.90 30.74
CA SER A 8 51.60 -11.99 30.99
C SER A 8 50.93 -12.82 29.90
N LEU A 9 50.30 -13.93 30.30
CA LEU A 9 49.45 -14.76 29.45
C LEU A 9 48.05 -14.13 29.41
N SER A 10 47.74 -13.36 28.36
CA SER A 10 46.41 -12.77 28.16
C SER A 10 45.46 -13.80 27.56
N ILE A 11 44.45 -14.18 28.33
CA ILE A 11 43.36 -15.08 27.92
C ILE A 11 42.48 -14.34 26.91
N ILE A 12 42.33 -14.90 25.71
CA ILE A 12 41.47 -14.38 24.65
C ILE A 12 40.01 -14.70 25.04
N THR A 13 39.29 -13.72 25.55
CA THR A 13 37.84 -13.79 25.74
C THR A 13 37.15 -13.74 24.38
N GLY A 14 36.63 -14.89 23.93
CA GLY A 14 35.79 -14.98 22.75
C GLY A 14 34.47 -14.25 22.97
N MET A 15 34.22 -13.19 22.19
CA MET A 15 32.91 -12.56 22.12
C MET A 15 32.00 -13.43 21.23
N ALA A 16 31.02 -14.09 21.85
CA ALA A 16 29.88 -14.64 21.13
C ALA A 16 28.96 -13.48 20.73
N VAL A 17 28.96 -13.09 19.46
CA VAL A 17 27.99 -12.15 18.91
C VAL A 17 26.70 -12.92 18.67
N LEU A 18 25.76 -12.84 19.61
CA LEU A 18 24.38 -13.25 19.41
C LEU A 18 23.73 -12.23 18.48
N THR A 19 23.67 -12.54 17.18
CA THR A 19 22.84 -11.79 16.24
C THR A 19 21.38 -12.13 16.54
N LEU A 20 20.73 -11.33 17.39
CA LEU A 20 19.29 -11.28 17.46
C LEU A 20 18.79 -10.84 16.10
N GLY A 21 18.22 -11.76 15.33
CA GLY A 21 17.53 -11.44 14.09
C GLY A 21 16.41 -10.46 14.40
N SER A 22 16.64 -9.19 14.10
CA SER A 22 15.58 -8.21 14.03
C SER A 22 14.71 -8.60 12.85
N SER A 23 13.55 -9.19 13.11
CA SER A 23 12.46 -9.27 12.15
C SER A 23 12.15 -7.83 11.73
N VAL A 24 12.64 -7.44 10.55
CA VAL A 24 12.30 -6.15 9.96
C VAL A 24 10.80 -6.20 9.73
N ARG A 25 10.11 -5.32 10.45
CA ARG A 25 8.69 -5.03 10.38
C ARG A 25 8.33 -4.81 8.90
N ALA A 26 7.40 -5.58 8.36
CA ALA A 26 6.91 -5.44 7.00
C ALA A 26 6.83 -3.97 6.61
N ASP A 27 7.66 -3.60 5.65
CA ASP A 27 7.62 -2.32 5.00
C ASP A 27 6.25 -2.19 4.32
N ILE A 28 5.55 -1.10 4.64
CA ILE A 28 4.22 -0.73 4.13
C ILE A 28 4.11 -0.74 2.58
N TYR A 29 5.21 -0.96 1.86
CA TYR A 29 5.30 -0.94 0.40
C TYR A 29 4.79 -2.20 -0.30
N ASP A 30 4.46 -3.29 0.40
CA ASP A 30 3.99 -4.54 -0.23
C ASP A 30 2.53 -4.93 0.07
N ALA A 31 1.72 -3.95 0.47
CA ALA A 31 0.31 -4.20 0.70
C ALA A 31 -0.50 -4.16 -0.61
N THR A 32 -1.30 -5.20 -0.86
CA THR A 32 -2.32 -5.18 -1.91
C THR A 32 -3.58 -4.51 -1.39
N VAL A 33 -4.04 -3.44 -2.05
CA VAL A 33 -5.23 -2.69 -1.63
C VAL A 33 -6.37 -2.93 -2.62
N ILE A 34 -7.42 -3.61 -2.16
CA ILE A 34 -8.62 -3.91 -2.95
C ILE A 34 -9.77 -3.08 -2.42
N CYS A 35 -10.37 -2.28 -3.28
CA CYS A 35 -11.44 -1.38 -2.93
C CYS A 35 -12.74 -1.71 -3.66
N THR A 36 -13.87 -1.53 -2.97
CA THR A 36 -15.21 -1.60 -3.54
C THR A 36 -15.78 -0.21 -3.68
N VAL A 37 -16.35 0.10 -4.85
CA VAL A 37 -17.08 1.35 -5.09
C VAL A 37 -18.38 1.32 -4.31
N ARG A 38 -18.66 2.37 -3.54
CA ARG A 38 -19.86 2.46 -2.70
C ARG A 38 -20.32 3.91 -2.51
N GLY A 39 -21.48 4.09 -1.89
CA GLY A 39 -21.98 5.41 -1.48
C GLY A 39 -22.54 6.27 -2.61
N LEU A 40 -22.60 5.78 -3.85
CA LEU A 40 -23.26 6.48 -4.94
C LEU A 40 -24.78 6.41 -4.74
N THR A 41 -25.44 7.57 -4.64
CA THR A 41 -26.91 7.68 -4.59
C THR A 41 -27.52 7.88 -5.98
N GLN A 42 -26.74 8.39 -6.92
CA GLN A 42 -27.09 8.61 -8.31
C GLN A 42 -25.83 8.63 -9.19
N GLY A 43 -25.99 8.39 -10.49
CA GLY A 43 -24.90 8.45 -11.45
C GLY A 43 -23.85 7.35 -11.26
N GLN A 44 -22.63 7.62 -11.73
CA GLN A 44 -21.49 6.72 -11.68
C GLN A 44 -20.26 7.43 -11.11
N LEU A 45 -19.39 6.70 -10.42
CA LEU A 45 -18.08 7.18 -10.03
C LEU A 45 -17.21 7.33 -11.29
N ALA A 46 -16.80 8.56 -11.59
CA ALA A 46 -16.03 8.87 -12.78
C ALA A 46 -14.58 8.38 -12.68
N LEU A 47 -14.15 7.56 -13.63
CA LEU A 47 -12.75 7.22 -13.87
C LEU A 47 -12.13 8.25 -14.82
N ARG A 48 -11.01 8.84 -14.39
CA ARG A 48 -10.38 10.00 -15.05
C ARG A 48 -8.89 9.75 -15.30
N PRO A 49 -8.28 10.32 -16.36
CA PRO A 49 -6.86 10.08 -16.63
C PRO A 49 -5.94 10.81 -15.64
N ARG A 50 -6.50 11.77 -14.90
CA ARG A 50 -5.84 12.55 -13.84
C ARG A 50 -6.91 13.14 -12.91
N PRO A 51 -6.56 13.52 -11.67
CA PRO A 51 -7.46 14.24 -10.78
C PRO A 51 -8.13 15.42 -11.49
N ASN A 52 -9.45 15.57 -11.31
CA ASN A 52 -10.27 16.61 -11.93
C ASN A 52 -10.29 16.64 -13.49
N GLY A 53 -9.63 15.71 -14.18
CA GLY A 53 -9.65 15.62 -15.65
C GLY A 53 -10.98 15.10 -16.19
N SER A 54 -11.27 15.25 -17.49
CA SER A 54 -12.52 14.73 -18.07
C SER A 54 -12.68 13.21 -17.87
N PRO A 55 -13.87 12.72 -17.54
CA PRO A 55 -14.11 11.28 -17.36
C PRO A 55 -14.03 10.54 -18.69
N PHE A 56 -13.53 9.31 -18.66
CA PHE A 56 -13.54 8.41 -19.82
C PHE A 56 -14.29 7.11 -19.58
N ALA A 57 -14.56 6.77 -18.32
CA ALA A 57 -15.42 5.66 -17.92
C ALA A 57 -16.15 5.98 -16.61
N GLY A 58 -17.12 5.14 -16.25
CA GLY A 58 -17.87 5.24 -15.00
C GLY A 58 -17.93 3.89 -14.30
N LEU A 59 -17.90 3.90 -12.96
CA LEU A 59 -18.05 2.74 -12.09
C LEU A 59 -19.34 2.86 -11.27
N ASN A 60 -19.99 1.74 -11.02
CA ASN A 60 -21.19 1.62 -10.21
C ASN A 60 -20.85 1.13 -8.79
N ASN A 61 -21.79 1.29 -7.85
CA ASN A 61 -21.70 0.61 -6.56
C ASN A 61 -21.49 -0.90 -6.76
N GLY A 62 -20.59 -1.49 -5.98
CA GLY A 62 -20.23 -2.90 -6.06
C GLY A 62 -19.12 -3.23 -7.05
N ASN A 63 -18.68 -2.29 -7.90
CA ASN A 63 -17.49 -2.52 -8.73
C ASN A 63 -16.23 -2.59 -7.87
N ILE A 64 -15.27 -3.41 -8.30
CA ILE A 64 -14.04 -3.70 -7.55
C ILE A 64 -12.84 -3.13 -8.30
N VAL A 65 -11.96 -2.47 -7.56
CA VAL A 65 -10.73 -1.87 -8.09
C VAL A 65 -9.54 -2.21 -7.18
N GLN A 66 -8.34 -2.24 -7.75
CA GLN A 66 -7.09 -2.27 -6.99
C GLN A 66 -6.53 -0.86 -6.92
N ALA A 67 -6.25 -0.35 -5.72
CA ALA A 67 -5.62 0.94 -5.52
C ALA A 67 -4.09 0.79 -5.48
N TRP A 68 -3.40 1.72 -6.12
CA TRP A 68 -1.93 1.76 -6.21
C TRP A 68 -1.32 2.94 -5.44
N GLY A 69 -2.15 3.90 -5.06
CA GLY A 69 -1.75 5.06 -4.28
C GLY A 69 -2.69 6.24 -4.47
N GLY A 70 -2.60 7.18 -3.54
CA GLY A 70 -3.47 8.36 -3.49
C GLY A 70 -2.72 9.68 -3.68
N THR A 71 -3.45 10.69 -4.14
CA THR A 71 -3.01 12.08 -4.15
C THR A 71 -4.11 13.01 -3.67
N LEU A 72 -3.75 14.21 -3.23
CA LEU A 72 -4.70 15.25 -2.82
C LEU A 72 -4.74 16.34 -3.87
N ASP A 73 -5.94 16.79 -4.21
CA ASP A 73 -6.08 18.03 -4.97
C ASP A 73 -6.02 19.27 -4.07
N ARG A 74 -6.07 20.45 -4.69
CA ARG A 74 -5.98 21.75 -3.99
C ARG A 74 -7.11 21.99 -2.99
N ASN A 75 -8.23 21.26 -3.12
CA ASN A 75 -9.39 21.37 -2.24
C ASN A 75 -9.36 20.30 -1.13
N GLY A 76 -8.32 19.47 -1.08
CA GLY A 76 -8.19 18.38 -0.11
C GLY A 76 -8.99 17.12 -0.49
N THR A 77 -9.48 17.02 -1.73
CA THR A 77 -10.15 15.79 -2.20
C THR A 77 -9.11 14.71 -2.40
N ILE A 78 -9.36 13.51 -1.87
CA ILE A 78 -8.52 12.34 -2.08
C ILE A 78 -8.84 11.74 -3.46
N TRP A 79 -7.79 11.52 -4.25
CA TRP A 79 -7.85 10.88 -5.54
C TRP A 79 -7.00 9.61 -5.53
N GLU A 80 -7.63 8.46 -5.74
CA GLU A 80 -6.95 7.16 -5.78
C GLU A 80 -6.65 6.77 -7.22
N ASP A 81 -5.39 6.40 -7.51
CA ASP A 81 -4.98 5.74 -8.75
C ASP A 81 -5.35 4.26 -8.64
N VAL A 82 -6.25 3.82 -9.50
CA VAL A 82 -6.85 2.50 -9.43
C VAL A 82 -6.80 1.78 -10.78
N THR A 83 -6.66 0.46 -10.73
CA THR A 83 -6.97 -0.44 -11.86
C THR A 83 -8.33 -1.09 -11.59
N VAL A 84 -9.21 -1.08 -12.58
CA VAL A 84 -10.52 -1.73 -12.47
C VAL A 84 -10.36 -3.24 -12.58
N LEU A 85 -10.77 -3.97 -11.54
CA LEU A 85 -10.77 -5.44 -11.53
C LEU A 85 -12.12 -5.99 -12.00
N GLU A 86 -13.21 -5.45 -11.47
CA GLU A 86 -14.58 -5.82 -11.84
C GLU A 86 -15.39 -4.55 -12.14
N GLY A 87 -15.54 -4.27 -13.42
CA GLY A 87 -16.23 -3.06 -13.91
C GLY A 87 -17.72 -3.28 -14.19
N PRO A 88 -18.43 -2.25 -14.67
CA PRO A 88 -19.82 -2.40 -15.11
C PRO A 88 -19.96 -3.18 -16.42
N ASN A 89 -18.85 -3.38 -17.16
CA ASN A 89 -18.74 -4.23 -18.34
C ASN A 89 -17.26 -4.47 -18.68
N ALA A 90 -17.01 -5.47 -19.53
CA ALA A 90 -15.67 -5.89 -19.94
C ALA A 90 -14.83 -4.81 -20.66
N ARG A 91 -15.42 -3.71 -21.16
CA ARG A 91 -14.64 -2.62 -21.78
C ARG A 91 -13.96 -1.75 -20.74
N VAL A 92 -14.44 -1.75 -19.50
CA VAL A 92 -13.92 -0.93 -18.38
C VAL A 92 -12.94 -1.73 -17.52
N GLU A 93 -13.07 -3.06 -17.49
CA GLU A 93 -12.11 -3.94 -16.81
C GLU A 93 -10.68 -3.74 -17.32
N GLY A 94 -9.71 -3.77 -16.40
CA GLY A 94 -8.30 -3.52 -16.68
C GLY A 94 -7.94 -2.06 -16.97
N GLN A 95 -8.91 -1.15 -17.10
CA GLN A 95 -8.61 0.27 -17.26
C GLN A 95 -8.02 0.84 -15.97
N ARG A 96 -7.02 1.70 -16.12
CA ARG A 96 -6.37 2.41 -15.01
C ARG A 96 -6.65 3.91 -15.07
N GLY A 97 -6.88 4.51 -13.92
CA GLY A 97 -7.11 5.95 -13.80
C GLY A 97 -7.39 6.38 -12.38
N TYR A 98 -7.77 7.64 -12.22
CA TYR A 98 -8.05 8.25 -10.93
C TYR A 98 -9.56 8.31 -10.68
N VAL A 99 -9.95 7.99 -9.45
CA VAL A 99 -11.31 8.17 -8.91
C VAL A 99 -11.28 8.97 -7.63
N ASN A 100 -12.41 9.56 -7.24
CA ASN A 100 -12.53 10.17 -5.92
C ASN A 100 -12.54 9.05 -4.85
N GLY A 101 -11.59 9.09 -3.93
CA GLY A 101 -11.39 8.10 -2.87
C GLY A 101 -12.53 8.03 -1.86
N ASP A 102 -13.32 9.08 -1.70
CA ASP A 102 -14.47 9.13 -0.76
C ASP A 102 -15.56 8.09 -1.09
N TYR A 103 -15.54 7.54 -2.30
CA TYR A 103 -16.48 6.53 -2.79
C TYR A 103 -15.89 5.12 -2.80
N LEU A 104 -14.74 4.91 -2.15
CA LEU A 104 -14.07 3.62 -2.05
C LEU A 104 -14.11 3.11 -0.61
N SER A 105 -14.35 1.82 -0.45
CA SER A 105 -14.06 1.07 0.78
C SER A 105 -12.97 0.06 0.51
N CYS A 106 -11.86 0.16 1.23
CA CYS A 106 -10.63 -0.52 0.89
C CYS A 106 -10.22 -1.54 1.95
N LYS A 107 -9.77 -2.70 1.48
CA LYS A 107 -9.16 -3.76 2.27
C LYS A 107 -7.72 -3.90 1.85
N TRP A 108 -6.84 -3.92 2.83
CA TRP A 108 -5.40 -4.04 2.66
C TRP A 108 -4.99 -5.45 3.03
N TYR A 109 -4.21 -6.09 2.17
CA TYR A 109 -3.71 -7.45 2.34
C TYR A 109 -2.18 -7.44 2.34
N ASP A 110 -1.55 -8.30 3.13
CA ASP A 110 -0.11 -8.55 3.04
C ASP A 110 0.26 -9.42 1.82
N GLU A 111 1.56 -9.69 1.65
CA GLU A 111 2.10 -10.54 0.57
C GLU A 111 1.53 -11.96 0.56
N ASP A 112 1.13 -12.47 1.74
CA ASP A 112 0.53 -13.80 1.91
C ASP A 112 -0.99 -13.79 1.66
N GLY A 113 -1.58 -12.63 1.39
CA GLY A 113 -3.01 -12.44 1.15
C GLY A 113 -3.86 -12.36 2.42
N ASN A 114 -3.26 -12.18 3.60
CA ASN A 114 -4.00 -11.99 4.84
C ASN A 114 -4.49 -10.55 4.96
N LEU A 115 -5.73 -10.38 5.40
CA LEU A 115 -6.29 -9.05 5.67
C LEU A 115 -5.57 -8.39 6.85
N ILE A 116 -4.97 -7.22 6.61
CA ILE A 116 -4.25 -6.44 7.62
C ILE A 116 -5.01 -5.17 8.03
N ARG A 117 -5.88 -4.63 7.17
CA ARG A 117 -6.63 -3.39 7.45
C ARG A 117 -7.90 -3.30 6.60
N GLU A 118 -8.95 -2.72 7.16
CA GLU A 118 -10.17 -2.37 6.44
C GLU A 118 -10.53 -0.91 6.72
N GLU A 119 -10.80 -0.18 5.65
CA GLU A 119 -11.23 1.21 5.67
C GLU A 119 -12.63 1.28 5.04
N PRO A 120 -13.63 1.77 5.78
CA PRO A 120 -14.96 1.94 5.24
C PRO A 120 -14.91 3.03 4.18
#